data_AF-A0A543K7M2-F1
#
_entry.id   AF-A0A543K7M2-F1
#
_cell.length_a   1.000
_cell.length_b   1.000
_cell.length_c   1.000
_cell.angle_alpha   90.00
_cell.angle_beta   90.00
_cell.angle_gamma   90.00
#
_symmetry.space_group_name_H-M   'P 1'
#
loop_
_entity.id
_entity.type
_entity.pdbx_description
1 polymer ?
#
loop_
_entity_poly.entity_id
_entity_poly.type
_entity_poly.pdbx_seq_one_letter_code
_entity_poly.pdbx_strand_id
1 'polypeptide(L)'
;MPSESGGPERAWEQEAERAIADRLAVLLPGLVGRRVPVRAVDRGPLEKVGRLRMADGTTLLVAGLDGGLARVARALHERHAVVLTGWSRGPEGVVVTLGGVSGQTATHLRVRGLDQPD
;
A
#
# COMPACT_ATOMS: atom_id res chain seq x y z
N MET A 1 18.88 12.94 32.24
CA MET A 1 19.64 11.97 31.42
C MET A 1 18.61 11.05 30.78
N PRO A 2 18.26 11.20 29.50
CA PRO A 2 17.27 10.34 28.86
C PRO A 2 17.93 9.01 28.48
N SER A 3 17.28 7.90 28.81
CA SER A 3 17.76 6.55 28.52
C SER A 3 17.71 6.28 27.01
N GLU A 4 18.87 6.38 26.36
CA GLU A 4 19.12 5.81 25.04
C GLU A 4 19.15 4.29 25.16
N SER A 5 18.01 3.65 24.93
CA SER A 5 17.94 2.20 24.73
C SER A 5 16.84 1.89 23.72
N GLY A 6 17.09 2.28 22.47
CA GLY A 6 16.52 1.56 21.34
C GLY A 6 17.35 0.30 21.14
N GLY A 7 16.88 -0.81 21.73
CA GLY A 7 17.58 -2.10 21.67
C GLY A 7 17.70 -2.68 20.25
N PRO A 8 18.42 -3.80 20.10
CA PRO A 8 18.66 -4.48 18.82
C PRO A 8 17.38 -4.82 18.04
N GLU A 9 16.26 -5.02 18.75
CA GLU A 9 14.93 -5.25 18.17
C GLU A 9 14.46 -4.10 17.26
N ARG A 10 14.61 -2.84 17.69
CA ARG A 10 14.25 -1.68 16.85
C ARG A 10 15.15 -1.55 15.64
N ALA A 11 16.41 -1.99 15.74
CA ALA A 11 17.34 -1.95 14.61
C ALA A 11 16.96 -3.00 13.55
N TRP A 12 16.52 -4.18 13.98
CA TRP A 12 16.02 -5.23 13.08
C TRP A 12 14.70 -4.86 12.42
N GLU A 13 13.76 -4.26 13.16
CA GLU A 13 12.51 -3.76 12.60
C GLU A 13 12.76 -2.70 11.51
N GLN A 14 13.65 -1.73 11.78
CA GLN A 14 14.04 -0.72 10.80
C GLN A 14 14.70 -1.32 9.56
N GLU A 15 15.52 -2.36 9.74
CA GLU A 15 16.15 -3.04 8.61
C GLU A 15 15.14 -3.82 7.77
N ALA A 16 14.19 -4.52 8.41
CA ALA A 16 13.10 -5.19 7.73
C ALA A 16 12.21 -4.19 6.96
N GLU A 17 11.88 -3.06 7.57
CA GLU A 17 11.13 -1.98 6.92
C GLU A 17 11.88 -1.39 5.72
N ARG A 18 13.20 -1.19 5.84
CA ARG A 18 14.05 -0.75 4.73
C ARG A 18 14.05 -1.77 3.59
N ALA A 19 14.25 -3.06 3.89
CA ALA A 19 14.25 -4.12 2.90
C ALA A 19 12.91 -4.23 2.16
N ILE A 20 11.78 -4.08 2.87
CA ILE A 20 10.44 -4.04 2.27
C ILE A 20 10.31 -2.82 1.36
N ALA A 21 10.72 -1.64 1.82
CA ALA A 21 10.64 -0.41 1.04
C ALA A 21 11.49 -0.49 -0.24
N ASP A 22 12.68 -1.08 -0.18
CA ASP A 22 13.55 -1.26 -1.34
C ASP A 22 12.96 -2.24 -2.35
N ARG A 23 12.39 -3.36 -1.87
CA ARG A 23 11.67 -4.30 -2.73
C ARG A 23 10.47 -3.64 -3.41
N LEU A 24 9.71 -2.82 -2.69
CA LEU A 24 8.59 -2.07 -3.25
C LEU A 24 9.06 -1.03 -4.29
N ALA A 25 10.19 -0.37 -4.05
CA ALA A 25 10.77 0.59 -4.98
C ALA A 25 11.16 -0.03 -6.33
N VAL A 26 11.49 -1.33 -6.35
CA VAL A 26 11.73 -2.09 -7.58
C VAL A 26 10.42 -2.48 -8.28
N LEU A 27 9.40 -2.90 -7.53
CA LEU A 27 8.15 -3.42 -8.09
C LEU A 27 7.18 -2.34 -8.57
N LEU A 28 7.01 -1.27 -7.78
CA LEU A 28 5.98 -0.24 -7.99
C LEU A 28 6.11 0.52 -9.32
N PRO A 29 7.32 0.88 -9.81
CA PRO A 29 7.45 1.51 -11.12
C PRO A 29 6.82 0.70 -12.25
N GLY A 30 6.97 -0.63 -12.22
CA GLY A 30 6.36 -1.53 -13.21
C GLY A 30 4.83 -1.60 -13.10
N LEU A 31 4.29 -1.57 -11.88
CA LEU A 31 2.83 -1.53 -11.66
C LEU A 31 2.22 -0.20 -12.14
N VAL A 32 2.89 0.92 -11.85
CA VAL A 32 2.45 2.26 -12.26
C VAL A 32 2.58 2.43 -13.78
N GLY A 33 3.72 2.06 -14.36
CA GLY A 33 3.97 2.20 -15.80
C GLY A 33 2.97 1.40 -16.64
N ARG A 34 2.54 0.24 -16.16
CA ARG A 34 1.51 -0.60 -16.81
C ARG A 34 0.07 -0.22 -16.43
N ARG A 35 -0.12 0.73 -15.51
CA ARG A 35 -1.42 1.13 -14.94
C ARG A 35 -2.25 -0.09 -14.51
N VAL A 36 -1.62 -1.01 -13.79
CA VAL A 36 -2.25 -2.29 -13.42
C VAL A 36 -3.55 -2.01 -12.63
N PRO A 37 -4.70 -2.57 -13.06
CA PRO A 37 -5.96 -2.38 -12.34
C PRO A 37 -5.98 -3.05 -10.98
N VAL A 38 -6.63 -2.41 -10.02
CA VAL A 38 -7.07 -3.03 -8.78
C VAL A 38 -8.28 -3.91 -9.08
N ARG A 39 -8.25 -5.16 -8.62
CA ARG A 39 -9.33 -6.14 -8.79
C ARG A 39 -10.20 -6.29 -7.56
N ALA A 40 -9.58 -6.25 -6.39
CA ALA A 40 -10.28 -6.44 -5.13
C ALA A 40 -9.58 -5.70 -3.99
N VAL A 41 -10.38 -5.38 -2.98
CA VAL A 41 -9.92 -4.96 -1.66
C VAL A 41 -10.58 -5.89 -0.64
N ASP A 42 -9.77 -6.69 0.03
CA ASP A 42 -10.21 -7.60 1.09
C ASP A 42 -9.73 -7.13 2.46
N ARG A 43 -10.28 -7.71 3.54
CA ARG A 43 -9.77 -7.45 4.89
C ARG A 43 -8.35 -8.01 5.05
N GLY A 44 -7.47 -7.20 5.62
CA GLY A 44 -6.11 -7.59 5.98
C GLY A 44 -6.04 -8.38 7.29
N PRO A 45 -4.83 -8.82 7.68
CA PRO A 45 -4.60 -9.56 8.92
C PRO A 45 -4.70 -8.71 10.19
N LEU A 46 -4.66 -7.38 10.05
CA LEU A 46 -4.73 -6.41 11.16
C LEU A 46 -5.91 -5.47 10.97
N GLU A 47 -6.41 -4.90 12.07
CA GLU A 47 -7.41 -3.82 12.00
C GLU A 47 -6.89 -2.66 11.14
N LYS A 48 -7.78 -2.09 10.33
CA LYS A 48 -7.50 -0.95 9.43
C LYS A 48 -6.47 -1.24 8.32
N VAL A 49 -6.05 -2.50 8.16
CA VAL A 49 -5.26 -2.97 7.01
C VAL A 49 -6.18 -3.72 6.04
N GLY A 50 -6.02 -3.44 4.75
CA GLY A 50 -6.66 -4.14 3.65
C GLY A 50 -5.64 -4.86 2.77
N ARG A 51 -6.11 -5.89 2.07
CA ARG A 51 -5.38 -6.54 0.97
C ARG A 51 -5.82 -5.93 -0.35
N LEU A 52 -4.93 -5.23 -1.01
CA LEU A 52 -5.16 -4.66 -2.33
C LEU A 52 -4.64 -5.62 -3.39
N ARG A 53 -5.56 -6.31 -4.09
CA ARG A 53 -5.21 -7.29 -5.12
C ARG A 53 -5.20 -6.63 -6.49
N MET A 54 -4.08 -6.73 -7.17
CA MET A 54 -3.85 -6.20 -8.51
C MET A 54 -4.17 -7.24 -9.58
N ALA A 55 -4.45 -6.80 -10.80
CA ALA A 55 -4.78 -7.66 -11.92
C ALA A 55 -3.62 -8.55 -12.39
N ASP A 56 -2.38 -8.21 -12.06
CA ASP A 56 -1.19 -9.01 -12.39
C ASP A 56 -0.83 -10.05 -11.31
N GLY A 57 -1.72 -10.23 -10.32
CA GLY A 57 -1.53 -11.16 -9.21
C GLY A 57 -0.81 -10.55 -8.00
N THR A 58 -0.24 -9.35 -8.12
CA THR A 58 0.40 -8.68 -6.98
C THR A 58 -0.63 -8.36 -5.90
N THR A 59 -0.34 -8.71 -4.64
CA THR A 59 -1.18 -8.33 -3.50
C THR A 59 -0.37 -7.47 -2.52
N LEU A 60 -0.87 -6.27 -2.24
CA LEU A 60 -0.27 -5.33 -1.31
C LEU A 60 -1.07 -5.30 0.00
N LEU A 61 -0.38 -5.33 1.14
CA LEU A 61 -0.97 -4.96 2.42
C LEU A 61 -0.96 -3.44 2.52
N VAL A 62 -2.13 -2.84 2.73
CA VAL A 62 -2.28 -1.38 2.72
C VAL A 62 -3.12 -0.89 3.89
N ALA A 63 -2.75 0.26 4.46
CA ALA A 63 -3.57 1.01 5.39
C ALA A 63 -4.20 2.20 4.66
N GLY A 64 -5.49 2.42 4.87
CA GLY A 64 -6.20 3.57 4.30
C GLY A 64 -5.79 4.86 4.99
N LEU A 65 -5.33 5.84 4.21
CA LEU A 65 -5.21 7.23 4.67
C LEU A 65 -6.56 7.92 4.42
N ASP A 66 -7.09 8.65 5.40
CA ASP A 66 -8.32 9.45 5.27
C ASP A 66 -9.50 8.69 4.63
N GLY A 67 -9.77 7.47 5.11
CA GLY A 67 -10.86 6.63 4.60
C GLY A 67 -10.64 6.08 3.18
N GLY A 68 -9.42 6.16 2.63
CA GLY A 68 -9.10 5.76 1.27
C GLY A 68 -9.48 4.31 0.93
N LEU A 69 -9.34 3.38 1.87
CA LEU A 69 -9.76 1.99 1.69
C LEU A 69 -11.26 1.85 1.41
N ALA A 70 -12.10 2.57 2.16
CA ALA A 70 -13.55 2.55 1.96
C ALA A 70 -13.92 3.17 0.60
N ARG A 71 -13.22 4.24 0.19
CA ARG A 71 -13.41 4.87 -1.12
C ARG A 71 -13.07 3.93 -2.27
N VAL A 72 -11.95 3.19 -2.17
CA VAL A 72 -11.55 2.21 -3.18
C VAL A 72 -12.55 1.05 -3.23
N ALA A 73 -12.92 0.48 -2.08
CA ALA A 73 -13.90 -0.61 -2.03
C ALA A 73 -15.24 -0.19 -2.66
N ARG A 74 -15.70 1.03 -2.37
CA ARG A 74 -16.90 1.60 -2.99
C ARG A 74 -16.73 1.76 -4.50
N ALA A 75 -15.63 2.33 -4.97
CA ALA A 75 -15.38 2.52 -6.41
C ALA A 75 -15.35 1.18 -7.16
N LEU A 76 -14.76 0.13 -6.58
CA LEU A 76 -14.79 -1.22 -7.14
C LEU A 76 -16.20 -1.81 -7.19
N HIS A 77 -16.99 -1.62 -6.13
CA HIS A 77 -18.39 -2.03 -6.08
C HIS A 77 -19.24 -1.34 -7.17
N GLU A 78 -18.99 -0.05 -7.39
CA GLU A 78 -19.59 0.78 -8.45
C GLU A 78 -18.98 0.49 -9.85
N ARG A 79 -18.12 -0.53 -9.98
CA ARG A 79 -17.48 -0.98 -11.23
C ARG A 79 -16.55 0.05 -11.90
N HIS A 80 -16.01 0.99 -11.12
CA HIS A 80 -14.99 1.90 -11.64
C HIS A 80 -13.65 1.17 -11.89
N ALA A 81 -12.95 1.59 -12.94
CA ALA A 81 -11.61 1.13 -13.23
C ALA A 81 -10.59 1.84 -12.30
N VAL A 82 -10.34 1.25 -11.13
CA VAL A 82 -9.33 1.74 -10.19
C VAL A 82 -7.95 1.24 -10.64
N VAL A 83 -6.99 2.15 -10.80
CA VAL A 83 -5.63 1.83 -11.25
C VAL A 83 -4.58 2.51 -10.39
N LEU A 84 -3.41 1.89 -10.29
CA LEU A 84 -2.23 2.52 -9.70
C LEU A 84 -1.72 3.64 -10.63
N THR A 85 -1.69 4.88 -10.15
CA THR A 85 -1.27 6.04 -10.94
C THR A 85 0.05 6.65 -10.48
N GLY A 86 0.49 6.33 -9.27
CA GLY A 86 1.74 6.83 -8.74
C GLY A 86 2.12 6.17 -7.43
N TRP A 87 3.33 6.46 -6.97
CA TRP A 87 3.82 6.07 -5.66
C TRP A 87 4.85 7.10 -5.18
N SER A 88 5.05 7.15 -3.87
CA SER A 88 6.10 7.94 -3.24
C SER A 88 6.69 7.18 -2.05
N ARG A 89 7.96 7.44 -1.76
CA ARG A 89 8.64 6.98 -0.54
C ARG A 89 8.88 8.20 0.34
N GLY A 90 8.43 8.12 1.58
CA GLY A 90 8.64 9.14 2.59
C GLY A 90 9.16 8.54 3.90
N PRO A 91 9.36 9.38 4.93
CA PRO A 91 9.82 8.92 6.25
C PRO A 91 8.84 7.95 6.92
N GLU A 92 7.54 8.05 6.61
CA GLU A 92 6.51 7.15 7.16
C GLU A 92 6.27 5.89 6.30
N GLY A 93 7.16 5.64 5.33
CA GLY A 93 7.12 4.48 4.45
C GLY A 93 6.62 4.79 3.04
N VAL A 94 6.09 3.76 2.38
CA VAL A 94 5.68 3.82 0.98
C VAL A 94 4.20 4.15 0.88
N VAL A 95 3.86 5.11 0.02
CA VAL A 95 2.47 5.49 -0.28
C VAL A 95 2.20 5.24 -1.76
N VAL A 96 1.06 4.64 -2.05
CA VAL A 96 0.56 4.46 -3.41
C VAL A 96 -0.62 5.38 -3.67
N THR A 97 -0.69 5.86 -4.91
CA THR A 97 -1.77 6.71 -5.40
C THR A 97 -2.64 5.92 -6.37
N LEU A 98 -3.94 5.94 -6.13
CA LEU A 98 -4.96 5.30 -6.94
C LEU A 98 -5.80 6.34 -7.66
N GLY A 99 -5.96 6.15 -8.97
CA GLY A 99 -6.89 6.89 -9.81
C GLY A 99 -8.15 6.08 -10.12
N GLY A 100 -9.18 6.76 -10.63
CA GLY A 100 -10.47 6.12 -10.95
C GLY A 100 -11.36 5.86 -9.74
N VAL A 101 -10.96 6.33 -8.55
CA VAL A 101 -11.80 6.35 -7.35
C VAL A 101 -12.76 7.54 -7.48
N SER A 102 -14.04 7.36 -7.15
CA SER A 102 -15.09 8.38 -7.31
C SER A 102 -14.73 9.71 -6.62
N GLY A 103 -14.97 10.83 -7.31
CA GLY A 103 -14.53 12.17 -6.87
C GLY A 103 -13.15 12.50 -7.45
N GLN A 104 -12.94 13.72 -7.93
CA GLN A 104 -11.76 14.13 -8.72
C GLN A 104 -10.42 14.05 -7.96
N THR A 105 -10.41 13.53 -6.74
CA THR A 105 -9.24 13.47 -5.86
C THR A 105 -8.64 12.07 -5.89
N ALA A 106 -7.36 12.01 -6.24
CA ALA A 106 -6.55 10.81 -6.07
C ALA A 106 -6.69 10.24 -4.64
N THR A 107 -6.74 8.92 -4.52
CA THR A 107 -6.81 8.25 -3.23
C THR A 107 -5.45 7.68 -2.88
N HIS A 108 -4.99 7.97 -1.66
CA HIS A 108 -3.68 7.54 -1.17
C HIS A 108 -3.83 6.41 -0.16
N LEU A 109 -3.02 5.37 -0.32
CA LEU A 109 -2.95 4.25 0.61
C LEU A 109 -1.49 4.04 1.03
N ARG A 110 -1.26 3.77 2.31
CA ARG A 110 0.06 3.44 2.83
C ARG A 110 0.32 1.96 2.67
N VAL A 111 1.42 1.58 2.02
CA VAL A 111 1.82 0.18 1.87
C VAL A 111 2.52 -0.27 3.14
N ARG A 112 2.06 -1.40 3.69
CA ARG A 112 2.65 -2.09 4.85
C ARG A 112 3.54 -3.25 4.45
N GLY A 113 3.38 -3.77 3.23
CA GLY A 113 4.22 -4.82 2.69
C GLY A 113 3.56 -5.53 1.51
N LEU A 114 4.19 -6.61 1.07
CA LEU A 114 3.59 -7.58 0.17
C LEU A 114 2.84 -8.62 1.00
N ASP A 115 1.65 -9.01 0.57
CA ASP A 115 0.97 -10.18 1.12
C ASP A 115 1.63 -11.41 0.48
N GLN A 116 2.62 -11.98 1.17
CA GLN A 116 3.21 -13.25 0.73
C GLN A 116 2.23 -14.37 1.12
N PRO A 117 1.79 -15.23 0.19
CA PRO A 117 1.11 -16.46 0.58
C PRO A 117 2.09 -17.30 1.41
N ASP A 118 1.60 -17.84 2.53
CA ASP A 118 2.32 -18.81 3.39
C ASP A 118 2.85 -20.02 2.60
#